data_AF-A0A9J6ZMN0-F1
#
_entry.id   AF-A0A9J6ZMN0-F1
#
_cell.length_a   1.000
_cell.length_b   1.000
_cell.length_c   1.000
_cell.angle_alpha   90.00
_cell.angle_beta   90.00
_cell.angle_gamma   90.00
#
_symmetry.space_group_name_H-M   'P 1'
#
loop_
_entity.id
_entity.type
_entity.pdbx_description
1 polymer ?
#
loop_
_entity_poly.entity_id
_entity_poly.type
_entity_poly.pdbx_seq_one_letter_code
_entity_poly.pdbx_strand_id
1 'polypeptide(L)'
;MQGRAYRKLFILQCLLWILSSFYEPCTAQDPATGRIQISYSQLIDTLKVIHGLDFAYDALAINADSVILADPADFSDKGRIISFFENDTVEVNIIGSQVIIGRKAQKDDPLPGIITVSGTVVDAASLMGIPGVNIFVEGHALGTSTNLDGHFVFKIPATMAGQHLLFSALGYQGTGISIPETDTIIEIGMKSHSIWLPEVRITSVDPLRVVREVERRSKANYSSDHMLLTGFFRETIKQNGHYVDVSEAVIEIVKPPYNRISELERVRFVKGRKGSETSAMDLVRFRLVGGPYYFSQLDIIRNGDFLPKAELAQEYKYSYNGMDEEFGKPVYRIGFKPESDKEGIYYEGEMRIDTVSLGMVSIDFKMTEPSLKRSRSMLIKSDAKRFKTKPYYARYLVQYRPWNGIWVLSKVKGELSVRIYDRSEKEKSVFETVSELLITDFEQTIGRIRFPASEYFRPAYSLSDQIGEFDPDFWKFYNVISPDEALESVLKQRNPTE
;
A
#
# COMPACT_ATOMS: atom_id res chain seq x y z
N MET A 1 -3.10 20.55 49.60
CA MET A 1 -1.95 20.46 48.67
C MET A 1 -1.33 19.05 48.57
N GLN A 2 -1.64 18.08 49.45
CA GLN A 2 -1.06 16.72 49.41
C GLN A 2 -1.62 15.78 48.32
N GLY A 3 -2.86 15.98 47.85
CA GLY A 3 -3.48 15.08 46.85
C GLY A 3 -2.94 15.19 45.42
N ARG A 4 -2.41 16.35 45.01
CA ARG A 4 -1.76 16.54 43.69
C ARG A 4 -0.37 15.89 43.62
N ALA A 5 0.37 15.87 44.73
CA ALA A 5 1.69 15.25 44.80
C ALA A 5 1.60 13.71 44.75
N TYR A 6 0.60 13.12 45.41
CA TYR A 6 0.39 11.67 45.40
C TYR A 6 -0.06 11.13 44.04
N ARG A 7 -0.92 11.85 43.30
CA ARG A 7 -1.28 11.48 41.92
C ARG A 7 -0.08 11.54 40.97
N LYS A 8 0.79 12.55 41.10
CA LYS A 8 2.03 12.65 40.31
C LYS A 8 2.99 11.50 40.61
N LEU A 9 3.15 11.12 41.88
CA LEU A 9 4.07 10.05 42.29
C LEU A 9 3.60 8.66 41.82
N PHE A 10 2.29 8.41 41.83
CA PHE A 10 1.71 7.14 41.38
C PHE A 10 1.76 6.99 39.85
N ILE A 11 1.49 8.06 39.10
CA ILE A 11 1.64 8.07 37.64
C ILE A 11 3.11 7.89 37.24
N LEU A 12 4.05 8.53 37.94
CA LEU A 12 5.49 8.36 37.72
C LEU A 12 5.95 6.92 37.99
N GLN A 13 5.42 6.27 39.04
CA GLN A 13 5.72 4.86 39.34
C GLN A 13 5.14 3.91 38.28
N CYS A 14 3.92 4.14 37.78
CA CYS A 14 3.35 3.36 36.68
C CYS A 14 4.11 3.57 35.36
N LEU A 15 4.54 4.81 35.08
CA LEU A 15 5.38 5.16 33.92
C LEU A 15 6.75 4.48 33.98
N LEU A 16 7.42 4.50 35.14
CA LEU A 16 8.67 3.78 35.38
C LEU A 16 8.47 2.26 35.24
N TRP A 17 7.32 1.73 35.66
CA TRP A 17 6.98 0.32 35.47
C TRP A 17 6.76 -0.05 34.00
N ILE A 18 5.99 0.75 33.25
CA ILE A 18 5.75 0.54 31.80
C ILE A 18 7.05 0.67 31.00
N LEU A 19 7.89 1.67 31.32
CA LEU A 19 9.20 1.88 30.69
C LEU A 19 10.20 0.77 31.03
N SER A 20 10.09 0.13 32.20
CA SER A 20 10.94 -1.01 32.59
C SER A 20 10.46 -2.38 32.07
N SER A 21 9.20 -2.46 31.63
CA SER A 21 8.58 -3.72 31.17
C SER A 21 8.83 -4.02 29.68
N PHE A 22 9.36 -3.04 28.93
CA PHE A 22 9.66 -3.17 27.50
C PHE A 22 11.11 -2.68 27.23
N TYR A 23 12.06 -3.63 27.20
CA TYR A 23 13.47 -3.49 26.79
C TYR A 23 14.50 -2.86 27.77
N GLU A 24 15.75 -3.33 27.62
CA GLU A 24 16.94 -3.06 28.45
C GLU A 24 17.30 -1.57 28.66
N PRO A 25 18.01 -1.23 29.76
CA PRO A 25 18.09 0.13 30.27
C PRO A 25 19.06 0.98 29.45
N CYS A 26 18.51 1.93 28.69
CA CYS A 26 19.26 3.12 28.28
C CYS A 26 18.40 4.38 28.42
N THR A 27 17.63 4.48 29.51
CA THR A 27 17.02 5.75 29.93
C THR A 27 17.94 6.38 30.98
N ALA A 28 18.94 7.14 30.52
CA ALA A 28 19.74 7.96 31.42
C ALA A 28 18.86 9.10 31.96
N GLN A 29 18.53 9.05 33.25
CA GLN A 29 17.94 10.18 33.98
C GLN A 29 19.00 11.25 34.21
N ASP A 30 18.69 12.51 33.90
CA ASP A 30 19.50 13.64 34.37
C ASP A 30 19.18 13.89 35.87
N PRO A 31 20.13 13.64 36.79
CA PRO A 31 19.89 13.77 38.23
C PRO A 31 19.58 15.19 38.68
N ALA A 32 19.86 16.21 37.86
CA ALA A 32 19.69 17.62 38.23
C ALA A 32 18.30 18.18 37.89
N THR A 33 17.60 17.62 36.90
CA THR A 33 16.34 18.20 36.37
C THR A 33 15.13 17.26 36.42
N GLY A 34 15.32 15.96 36.66
CA GLY A 34 14.24 14.97 36.66
C GLY A 34 13.70 14.64 35.26
N ARG A 35 14.31 15.18 34.20
CA ARG A 35 13.98 14.90 32.80
C ARG A 35 14.61 13.57 32.36
N ILE A 36 13.95 12.93 31.40
CA ILE A 36 14.41 11.68 30.79
C ILE A 36 14.77 11.90 29.33
N GLN A 37 15.80 11.20 28.87
CA GLN A 37 16.02 10.98 27.44
C GLN A 37 15.05 9.92 26.95
N ILE A 38 14.26 10.26 25.93
CA ILE A 38 13.26 9.38 25.33
C ILE A 38 13.24 9.64 23.82
N SER A 39 13.14 8.58 23.01
CA SER A 39 12.95 8.76 21.56
C SER A 39 11.53 9.26 21.28
N TYR A 40 11.33 9.92 20.14
CA TYR A 40 9.98 10.28 19.69
C TYR A 40 9.06 9.05 19.57
N SER A 41 9.57 7.92 19.11
CA SER A 41 8.82 6.66 19.08
C SER A 41 8.33 6.20 20.45
N GLN A 42 9.23 6.17 21.44
CA GLN A 42 8.88 5.81 22.81
C GLN A 42 7.92 6.83 23.43
N LEU A 43 8.06 8.11 23.12
CA LEU A 43 7.14 9.14 23.58
C LEU A 43 5.74 8.93 22.98
N ILE A 44 5.64 8.70 21.67
CA ILE A 44 4.38 8.43 20.96
C ILE A 44 3.68 7.23 21.59
N ASP A 45 4.40 6.10 21.76
CA ASP A 45 3.86 4.89 22.39
C ASP A 45 3.35 5.17 23.81
N THR A 46 4.11 5.95 24.58
CA THR A 46 3.77 6.34 25.95
C THR A 46 2.49 7.19 25.98
N LEU A 47 2.41 8.23 25.14
CA LEU A 47 1.25 9.12 25.09
C LEU A 47 0.00 8.42 24.57
N LYS A 48 0.16 7.50 23.61
CA LYS A 48 -0.90 6.63 23.10
C LYS A 48 -1.54 5.83 24.23
N VAL A 49 -0.72 5.14 25.04
CA VAL A 49 -1.22 4.32 26.16
C VAL A 49 -1.88 5.17 27.23
N ILE A 50 -1.28 6.30 27.61
CA ILE A 50 -1.78 7.14 28.70
C ILE A 50 -3.12 7.80 28.35
N HIS A 51 -3.26 8.29 27.12
CA HIS A 51 -4.41 9.12 26.72
C HIS A 51 -5.42 8.39 25.84
N GLY A 52 -5.17 7.14 25.46
CA GLY A 52 -6.01 6.41 24.50
C GLY A 52 -6.04 7.10 23.14
N LEU A 53 -4.91 7.66 22.70
CA LEU A 53 -4.79 8.41 21.45
C LEU A 53 -4.09 7.58 20.38
N ASP A 54 -4.48 7.79 19.12
CA ASP A 54 -3.71 7.30 17.98
C ASP A 54 -2.89 8.42 17.35
N PHE A 55 -1.71 8.08 16.86
CA PHE A 55 -0.80 9.02 16.21
C PHE A 55 -0.66 8.65 14.73
N ALA A 56 -0.86 9.62 13.86
CA ALA A 56 -0.44 9.56 12.46
C ALA A 56 0.57 10.68 12.25
N TYR A 57 1.71 10.38 11.64
CA TYR A 57 2.76 11.38 11.50
C TYR A 57 3.52 11.23 10.19
N ASP A 58 3.87 12.36 9.59
CA ASP A 58 4.76 12.43 8.43
C ASP A 58 6.19 12.03 8.86
N ALA A 59 6.72 10.94 8.29
CA ALA A 59 8.09 10.46 8.59
C ALA A 59 9.20 11.43 8.18
N LEU A 60 8.88 12.40 7.32
CA LEU A 60 9.79 13.47 6.94
C LEU A 60 9.67 14.67 7.88
N ALA A 61 8.57 14.80 8.63
CA ALA A 61 8.39 15.84 9.66
C ALA A 61 9.16 15.50 10.94
N ILE A 62 9.07 14.24 11.40
CA ILE A 62 9.76 13.77 12.61
C ILE A 62 10.54 12.49 12.35
N ASN A 63 11.82 12.49 12.71
CA ASN A 63 12.61 11.26 12.77
C ASN A 63 12.37 10.60 14.12
N ALA A 64 11.62 9.50 14.13
CA ALA A 64 11.12 8.88 15.35
C ALA A 64 12.20 8.21 16.22
N ASP A 65 13.41 7.99 15.70
CA ASP A 65 14.58 7.57 16.50
C ASP A 65 15.28 8.74 17.21
N SER A 66 14.91 9.99 16.87
CA SER A 66 15.51 11.17 17.51
C SER A 66 15.12 11.21 18.98
N VAL A 67 16.12 11.45 19.83
CA VAL A 67 15.97 11.52 21.28
C VAL A 67 15.72 12.97 21.69
N ILE A 68 14.71 13.15 22.55
CA ILE A 68 14.42 14.42 23.20
C ILE A 68 14.60 14.28 24.71
N LEU A 69 14.79 15.42 25.38
CA LEU A 69 14.69 15.52 26.83
C LEU A 69 13.27 15.92 27.19
N ALA A 70 12.54 15.03 27.85
CA ALA A 70 11.16 15.27 28.27
C ALA A 70 11.01 15.16 29.79
N ASP A 71 10.11 15.96 30.37
CA ASP A 71 9.72 15.84 31.77
C ASP A 71 8.58 14.81 31.88
N PRO A 72 8.76 13.67 32.58
CA PRO A 72 7.70 12.67 32.73
C PRO A 72 6.42 13.20 33.38
N ALA A 73 6.48 14.29 34.15
CA ALA A 73 5.29 14.92 34.72
C ALA A 73 4.33 15.44 33.63
N ASP A 74 4.87 15.76 32.46
CA ASP A 74 4.14 16.36 31.34
C ASP A 74 3.35 15.33 30.54
N PHE A 75 3.73 14.05 30.63
CA PHE A 75 3.06 12.97 29.90
C PHE A 75 1.60 12.78 30.34
N SER A 76 1.27 13.17 31.57
CA SER A 76 -0.09 13.08 32.10
C SER A 76 -1.02 14.19 31.61
N ASP A 77 -0.49 15.26 31.02
CA ASP A 77 -1.26 16.41 30.58
C ASP A 77 -1.48 16.37 29.07
N LYS A 78 -2.73 16.07 28.65
CA LYS A 78 -3.11 16.03 27.22
C LYS A 78 -2.85 17.37 26.52
N GLY A 79 -2.89 18.50 27.26
CA GLY A 79 -2.60 19.83 26.72
C GLY A 79 -1.13 20.05 26.36
N ARG A 80 -0.21 19.21 26.85
CA ARG A 80 1.22 19.29 26.52
C ARG A 80 1.62 18.49 25.28
N ILE A 81 0.72 17.68 24.70
CA ILE A 81 1.03 16.83 23.55
C ILE A 81 1.59 17.63 22.38
N ILE A 82 0.95 18.75 22.02
CA ILE A 82 1.40 19.63 20.94
C ILE A 82 2.84 20.09 21.18
N SER A 83 3.16 20.52 22.40
CA SER A 83 4.47 21.07 22.74
C SER A 83 5.64 20.08 22.67
N PHE A 84 5.37 18.76 22.64
CA PHE A 84 6.45 17.78 22.48
C PHE A 84 6.97 17.69 21.05
N PHE A 85 6.13 17.96 20.06
CA PHE A 85 6.47 17.73 18.64
C PHE A 85 6.52 19.03 17.83
N GLU A 86 5.67 20.00 18.17
CA GLU A 86 5.58 21.24 17.40
C GLU A 86 6.87 22.06 17.48
N ASN A 87 7.38 22.49 16.33
CA ASN A 87 8.56 23.34 16.22
C ASN A 87 8.44 24.27 14.99
N ASP A 88 9.53 24.90 14.55
CA ASP A 88 9.52 25.84 13.41
C ASP A 88 9.13 25.18 12.08
N THR A 89 9.33 23.86 11.95
CA THR A 89 9.06 23.08 10.73
C THR A 89 7.97 22.02 10.90
N VAL A 90 7.45 21.80 12.11
CA VAL A 90 6.49 20.73 12.43
C VAL A 90 5.23 21.32 13.06
N GLU A 91 4.07 20.89 12.58
CA GLU A 91 2.75 21.20 13.14
C GLU A 91 2.10 19.97 13.75
N VAL A 92 1.24 20.19 14.74
CA VAL A 92 0.50 19.12 15.44
C VAL A 92 -0.96 19.51 15.54
N ASN A 93 -1.82 18.69 14.93
CA ASN A 93 -3.27 18.86 14.99
C ASN A 93 -3.87 17.70 15.78
N ILE A 94 -4.80 18.00 16.70
CA ILE A 94 -5.53 16.98 17.47
C ILE A 94 -6.98 17.01 17.03
N ILE A 95 -7.45 15.92 16.42
CA ILE A 95 -8.83 15.76 15.93
C ILE A 95 -9.41 14.53 16.62
N GLY A 96 -10.38 14.74 17.52
CA GLY A 96 -10.98 13.65 18.30
C GLY A 96 -9.95 12.90 19.16
N SER A 97 -9.78 11.61 18.87
CA SER A 97 -8.79 10.71 19.48
C SER A 97 -7.48 10.60 18.68
N GLN A 98 -7.35 11.35 17.58
CA GLN A 98 -6.18 11.29 16.71
C GLN A 98 -5.28 12.52 16.87
N VAL A 99 -3.97 12.27 16.92
CA VAL A 99 -2.92 13.28 16.83
C VAL A 99 -2.24 13.15 15.47
N ILE A 100 -2.29 14.22 14.67
CA ILE A 100 -1.66 14.31 13.34
C ILE A 100 -0.44 15.21 13.46
N ILE A 101 0.75 14.67 13.18
CA ILE A 101 2.01 15.42 13.20
C ILE A 101 2.49 15.58 11.75
N GLY A 102 2.52 16.81 11.26
CA GLY A 102 2.87 17.13 9.87
C GLY A 102 3.99 18.17 9.76
N ARG A 103 4.44 18.45 8.55
CA ARG A 103 5.32 19.61 8.30
C ARG A 103 4.47 20.89 8.32
N LYS A 104 4.97 21.95 8.97
CA LYS A 104 4.36 23.28 8.86
C LYS A 104 4.40 23.72 7.40
N ALA A 105 3.24 24.07 6.85
CA ALA A 105 3.20 24.82 5.61
C ALA A 105 3.97 26.15 5.80
N GLN A 106 4.70 26.60 4.78
CA GLN A 106 5.23 27.96 4.81
C GLN A 106 4.04 28.91 4.99
N LYS A 107 4.25 29.95 5.81
CA LYS A 107 3.25 30.81 6.48
C LYS A 107 2.15 31.46 5.60
N ASP A 108 2.16 31.22 4.29
CA ASP A 108 1.18 31.69 3.31
C ASP A 108 0.26 30.58 2.76
N ASP A 109 0.42 29.31 3.15
CA ASP A 109 -0.50 28.24 2.78
C ASP A 109 -1.45 27.95 3.96
N PRO A 110 -2.74 28.31 3.88
CA PRO A 110 -3.76 27.70 4.75
C PRO A 110 -3.65 26.18 4.60
N LEU A 111 -4.02 25.42 5.65
CA LEU A 111 -4.33 23.99 5.50
C LEU A 111 -5.09 23.82 4.18
N PRO A 112 -4.51 23.14 3.17
CA PRO A 112 -5.08 23.20 1.85
C PRO A 112 -6.48 22.63 1.96
N GLY A 113 -7.49 23.44 1.62
CA GLY A 113 -8.86 22.95 1.54
C GLY A 113 -8.85 21.66 0.72
N ILE A 114 -9.68 20.68 1.05
CA ILE A 114 -9.74 19.46 0.26
C ILE A 114 -10.87 19.61 -0.74
N ILE A 115 -10.58 19.33 -2.00
CA ILE A 115 -11.56 19.17 -3.07
C ILE A 115 -11.79 17.67 -3.24
N THR A 116 -13.05 17.25 -3.14
CA THR A 116 -13.46 15.88 -3.37
C THR A 116 -14.06 15.75 -4.77
N VAL A 117 -13.35 15.05 -5.64
CA VAL A 117 -13.86 14.62 -6.94
C VAL A 117 -14.32 13.17 -6.82
N SER A 118 -15.59 12.90 -7.03
CA SER A 118 -16.14 11.55 -6.99
C SER A 118 -16.89 11.24 -8.29
N GLY A 119 -17.17 9.97 -8.54
CA GLY A 119 -17.80 9.62 -9.80
C GLY A 119 -17.68 8.17 -10.21
N THR A 120 -18.02 7.93 -11.48
CA THR A 120 -17.94 6.62 -12.12
C THR A 120 -17.18 6.74 -13.43
N VAL A 121 -16.30 5.77 -13.70
CA VAL A 121 -15.65 5.61 -15.00
C VAL A 121 -16.28 4.42 -15.72
N VAL A 122 -16.75 4.62 -16.95
CA VAL A 122 -17.50 3.63 -17.72
C VAL A 122 -16.89 3.43 -19.10
N ASP A 123 -17.07 2.24 -19.68
CA ASP A 123 -16.79 2.02 -21.10
C ASP A 123 -17.80 2.81 -21.94
N ALA A 124 -17.31 3.64 -22.84
CA ALA A 124 -18.14 4.58 -23.59
C ALA A 124 -19.16 3.90 -24.53
N ALA A 125 -18.97 2.61 -24.86
CA ALA A 125 -19.87 1.87 -25.74
C ALA A 125 -20.94 1.10 -24.95
N SER A 126 -20.54 0.40 -23.91
CA SER A 126 -21.40 -0.49 -23.10
C SER A 126 -21.99 0.18 -21.86
N LEU A 127 -21.44 1.32 -21.44
CA LEU A 127 -21.76 2.02 -20.19
C LEU A 127 -21.50 1.20 -18.92
N MET A 128 -20.78 0.08 -19.04
CA MET A 128 -20.37 -0.71 -17.88
C MET A 128 -19.21 -0.04 -17.17
N GLY A 129 -19.21 -0.07 -15.83
CA GLY A 129 -18.13 0.44 -15.01
C GLY A 129 -16.79 -0.23 -15.33
N ILE A 130 -15.72 0.57 -15.41
CA ILE A 130 -14.37 0.06 -15.68
C ILE A 130 -13.62 -0.12 -14.36
N PRO A 131 -13.31 -1.36 -13.97
CA PRO A 131 -12.61 -1.60 -12.73
C PRO A 131 -11.12 -1.27 -12.83
N GLY A 132 -10.58 -0.71 -11.75
CA GLY A 132 -9.13 -0.51 -11.60
C GLY A 132 -8.51 0.57 -12.50
N VAL A 133 -9.29 1.55 -12.96
CA VAL A 133 -8.79 2.73 -13.68
C VAL A 133 -7.84 3.50 -12.77
N ASN A 134 -6.63 3.79 -13.25
CA ASN A 134 -5.68 4.64 -12.54
C ASN A 134 -6.09 6.10 -12.72
N ILE A 135 -6.29 6.81 -11.61
CA ILE A 135 -6.68 8.22 -11.58
C ILE A 135 -5.56 8.99 -10.88
N PHE A 136 -4.96 9.99 -11.52
CA PHE A 136 -3.83 10.71 -10.93
C PHE A 136 -3.75 12.15 -11.43
N VAL A 137 -3.12 13.01 -10.61
CA VAL A 137 -2.85 14.40 -10.97
C VAL A 137 -1.58 14.44 -11.80
N GLU A 138 -1.64 15.00 -13.01
CA GLU A 138 -0.51 15.06 -13.93
C GLU A 138 0.71 15.75 -13.29
N GLY A 139 1.89 15.13 -13.39
CA GLY A 139 3.13 15.65 -12.82
C GLY A 139 3.25 15.53 -11.29
N HIS A 140 2.21 15.06 -10.60
CA HIS A 140 2.16 14.98 -9.15
C HIS A 140 2.13 13.53 -8.65
N ALA A 141 2.45 13.36 -7.37
CA ALA A 141 2.47 12.06 -6.73
C ALA A 141 1.07 11.57 -6.31
N LEU A 142 0.06 12.45 -6.29
CA LEU A 142 -1.27 12.10 -5.82
C LEU A 142 -2.04 11.23 -6.82
N GLY A 143 -2.69 10.16 -6.34
CA GLY A 143 -3.52 9.28 -7.17
C GLY A 143 -4.49 8.39 -6.39
N THR A 144 -5.45 7.81 -7.12
CA THR A 144 -6.40 6.81 -6.63
C THR A 144 -6.77 5.80 -7.75
N SER A 145 -7.70 4.88 -7.48
CA SER A 145 -8.20 3.89 -8.44
C SER A 145 -9.70 3.70 -8.31
N THR A 146 -10.36 3.33 -9.42
CA THR A 146 -11.76 2.88 -9.37
C THR A 146 -11.90 1.51 -8.71
N ASN A 147 -13.06 1.25 -8.10
CA ASN A 147 -13.46 -0.04 -7.54
C ASN A 147 -13.97 -1.02 -8.62
N LEU A 148 -14.57 -2.15 -8.23
CA LEU A 148 -15.08 -3.15 -9.17
C LEU A 148 -16.21 -2.65 -10.09
N ASP A 149 -16.97 -1.65 -9.64
CA ASP A 149 -18.10 -1.07 -10.36
C ASP A 149 -17.72 0.21 -11.12
N GLY A 150 -16.43 0.57 -11.15
CA GLY A 150 -15.94 1.79 -11.79
C GLY A 150 -16.09 3.06 -10.94
N HIS A 151 -16.56 2.97 -9.71
CA HIS A 151 -16.71 4.12 -8.81
C HIS A 151 -15.39 4.54 -8.18
N PHE A 152 -15.23 5.84 -7.94
CA PHE A 152 -14.07 6.40 -7.23
C PHE A 152 -14.46 7.61 -6.37
N VAL A 153 -13.64 7.87 -5.36
CA VAL A 153 -13.60 9.11 -4.59
C VAL A 153 -12.14 9.54 -4.51
N PHE A 154 -11.84 10.76 -4.92
CA PHE A 154 -10.50 11.31 -4.94
C PHE A 154 -10.45 12.64 -4.19
N LYS A 155 -9.67 12.66 -3.12
CA LYS A 155 -9.43 13.82 -2.26
C LYS A 155 -8.14 14.48 -2.70
N ILE A 156 -8.24 15.75 -3.08
CA ILE A 156 -7.17 16.51 -3.72
C ILE A 156 -6.99 17.83 -2.96
N PRO A 157 -5.75 18.28 -2.67
CA PRO A 157 -5.50 19.62 -2.16
C PRO A 157 -6.08 20.69 -3.10
N ALA A 158 -6.79 21.68 -2.56
CA ALA A 158 -7.43 22.76 -3.31
C ALA A 158 -6.42 23.63 -4.06
N THR A 159 -5.16 23.65 -3.62
CA THR A 159 -4.04 24.27 -4.32
C THR A 159 -3.76 23.64 -5.69
N MET A 160 -4.31 22.46 -5.96
CA MET A 160 -4.22 21.77 -7.26
C MET A 160 -5.43 22.01 -8.17
N ALA A 161 -6.39 22.86 -7.78
CA ALA A 161 -7.51 23.23 -8.66
C ALA A 161 -7.00 23.75 -10.02
N GLY A 162 -7.69 23.37 -11.10
CA GLY A 162 -7.31 23.72 -12.47
C GLY A 162 -6.19 22.87 -13.10
N GLN A 163 -5.43 22.10 -12.32
CA GLN A 163 -4.47 21.13 -12.87
C GLN A 163 -5.18 19.96 -13.57
N HIS A 164 -4.44 19.11 -14.27
CA HIS A 164 -5.01 18.00 -15.05
C HIS A 164 -5.15 16.72 -14.23
N LEU A 165 -6.37 16.19 -14.18
CA LEU A 165 -6.72 14.89 -13.66
C LEU A 165 -6.79 13.88 -14.81
N LEU A 166 -5.93 12.87 -14.78
CA LEU A 166 -5.80 11.87 -15.84
C LEU A 166 -6.37 10.52 -15.42
N PHE A 167 -7.01 9.85 -16.39
CA PHE A 167 -7.62 8.52 -16.27
C PHE A 167 -6.95 7.57 -17.26
N SER A 168 -6.35 6.49 -16.76
CA SER A 168 -5.65 5.50 -17.57
C SER A 168 -6.06 4.09 -17.15
N ALA A 169 -6.52 3.30 -18.10
CA ALA A 169 -6.95 1.93 -17.88
C ALA A 169 -6.49 1.05 -19.03
N LEU A 170 -6.24 -0.22 -18.70
CA LEU A 170 -5.76 -1.19 -19.67
C LEU A 170 -6.79 -1.44 -20.79
N GLY A 171 -6.37 -1.31 -22.04
CA GLY A 171 -7.23 -1.53 -23.21
C GLY A 171 -8.18 -0.36 -23.51
N TYR A 172 -7.95 0.80 -22.90
CA TYR A 172 -8.73 2.02 -23.11
C TYR A 172 -7.83 3.19 -23.50
N GLN A 173 -8.37 4.08 -24.32
CA GLN A 173 -7.71 5.35 -24.61
C GLN A 173 -7.72 6.22 -23.35
N GLY A 174 -6.55 6.75 -22.97
CA GLY A 174 -6.43 7.67 -21.84
C GLY A 174 -7.28 8.93 -22.04
N THR A 175 -7.84 9.45 -20.95
CA THR A 175 -8.63 10.69 -20.95
C THR A 175 -8.30 11.55 -19.75
N GLY A 176 -8.67 12.84 -19.77
CA GLY A 176 -8.38 13.75 -18.68
C GLY A 176 -9.33 14.94 -18.63
N ILE A 177 -9.45 15.53 -17.44
CA ILE A 177 -10.22 16.75 -17.18
C ILE A 177 -9.38 17.72 -16.35
N SER A 178 -9.81 18.98 -16.26
CA SER A 178 -9.28 19.89 -15.24
C SER A 178 -9.92 19.60 -13.89
N ILE A 179 -9.12 19.67 -12.82
CA ILE A 179 -9.59 19.52 -11.44
C ILE A 179 -10.54 20.69 -11.13
N PRO A 180 -11.79 20.43 -10.69
CA PRO A 180 -12.76 21.46 -10.38
C PRO A 180 -12.34 22.29 -9.17
N GLU A 181 -12.91 23.48 -9.00
CA GLU A 181 -12.64 24.37 -7.86
C GLU A 181 -13.38 23.95 -6.58
N THR A 182 -14.42 23.13 -6.70
CA THR A 182 -15.27 22.66 -5.60
C THR A 182 -15.54 21.17 -5.71
N ASP A 183 -16.04 20.58 -4.62
CA ASP A 183 -16.52 19.19 -4.62
C ASP A 183 -17.47 18.93 -5.78
N THR A 184 -17.19 17.89 -6.55
CA THR A 184 -17.89 17.61 -7.81
C THR A 184 -18.07 16.12 -8.01
N ILE A 185 -19.22 15.73 -8.56
CA ILE A 185 -19.52 14.37 -9.02
C ILE A 185 -19.44 14.35 -10.55
N ILE A 186 -18.67 13.42 -11.12
CA ILE A 186 -18.44 13.31 -12.56
C ILE A 186 -18.70 11.89 -13.08
N GLU A 187 -19.01 11.79 -14.37
CA GLU A 187 -19.02 10.53 -15.10
C GLU A 187 -18.02 10.62 -16.26
N ILE A 188 -17.14 9.63 -16.38
CA ILE A 188 -16.08 9.60 -17.39
C ILE A 188 -16.26 8.37 -18.29
N GLY A 189 -16.60 8.61 -19.56
CA GLY A 189 -16.64 7.57 -20.58
C GLY A 189 -15.26 7.37 -21.23
N MET A 190 -14.66 6.19 -21.08
CA MET A 190 -13.42 5.83 -21.76
C MET A 190 -13.71 4.97 -22.99
N LYS A 191 -13.06 5.26 -24.12
CA LYS A 191 -13.21 4.47 -25.34
C LYS A 191 -12.27 3.29 -25.29
N SER A 192 -12.81 2.08 -25.47
CA SER A 192 -12.00 0.89 -25.74
C SER A 192 -11.03 1.17 -26.89
N HIS A 193 -9.74 0.95 -26.64
CA HIS A 193 -8.68 1.17 -27.60
C HIS A 193 -7.87 -0.10 -27.75
N SER A 194 -7.73 -0.56 -28.98
CA SER A 194 -6.78 -1.61 -29.33
C SER A 194 -5.98 -1.08 -30.51
N ILE A 195 -4.67 -0.93 -30.33
CA ILE A 195 -3.79 -0.55 -31.43
C ILE A 195 -3.78 -1.72 -32.43
N TRP A 196 -4.64 -1.64 -33.45
CA TRP A 196 -4.48 -2.42 -34.66
C TRP A 196 -3.24 -1.90 -35.37
N LEU A 197 -2.21 -2.73 -35.50
CA LEU A 197 -1.03 -2.39 -36.28
C LEU A 197 -1.49 -2.13 -37.73
N PRO A 198 -1.32 -0.91 -38.27
CA PRO A 198 -1.26 -0.77 -39.71
C PRO A 198 -0.12 -1.68 -40.17
N GLU A 199 -0.26 -2.30 -41.33
CA GLU A 199 0.74 -3.19 -41.93
C GLU A 199 2.03 -2.39 -42.21
N VAL A 200 2.84 -2.16 -41.17
CA VAL A 200 4.08 -1.40 -41.23
C VAL A 200 5.21 -2.41 -41.16
N ARG A 201 5.88 -2.55 -42.31
CA ARG A 201 7.20 -3.13 -42.54
C ARG A 201 7.81 -3.82 -41.31
N ILE A 202 7.88 -5.15 -41.39
CA ILE A 202 8.51 -6.07 -40.45
C ILE A 202 9.90 -5.55 -40.00
N THR A 203 9.95 -4.69 -38.98
CA THR A 203 11.06 -4.69 -38.03
C THR A 203 10.71 -5.78 -37.04
N SER A 204 11.38 -6.92 -37.11
CA SER A 204 11.22 -8.00 -36.14
C SER A 204 11.56 -7.46 -34.75
N VAL A 205 10.55 -7.21 -33.91
CA VAL A 205 10.78 -6.94 -32.49
C VAL A 205 11.32 -8.24 -31.89
N ASP A 206 12.56 -8.22 -31.42
CA ASP A 206 13.13 -9.32 -30.64
C ASP A 206 12.66 -9.17 -29.18
N PRO A 207 11.73 -10.02 -28.70
CA PRO A 207 11.16 -9.89 -27.37
C PRO A 207 12.21 -10.04 -26.26
N LEU A 208 13.18 -10.93 -26.45
CA LEU A 208 14.24 -11.17 -25.47
C LEU A 208 15.16 -9.95 -25.37
N ARG A 209 15.45 -9.31 -26.52
CA ARG A 209 16.20 -8.06 -26.53
C ARG A 209 15.46 -6.95 -25.78
N VAL A 210 14.15 -6.81 -25.99
CA VAL A 210 13.33 -5.81 -25.28
C VAL A 210 13.41 -6.03 -23.76
N VAL A 211 13.24 -7.28 -23.29
CA VAL A 211 13.30 -7.60 -21.85
C VAL A 211 14.67 -7.32 -21.26
N ARG A 212 15.76 -7.66 -21.97
CA ARG A 212 17.13 -7.32 -21.52
C ARG A 212 17.37 -5.82 -21.43
N GLU A 213 16.77 -5.04 -22.33
CA GLU A 213 16.88 -3.58 -22.26
C GLU A 213 16.13 -2.98 -21.07
N VAL A 214 15.02 -3.59 -20.60
CA VAL A 214 14.34 -3.17 -19.37
C VAL A 214 15.31 -3.22 -18.18
N GLU A 215 16.03 -4.32 -18.01
CA GLU A 215 17.05 -4.47 -16.97
C GLU A 215 18.15 -3.41 -17.13
N ARG A 216 18.72 -3.33 -18.34
CA ARG A 216 19.85 -2.43 -18.63
C ARG A 216 19.51 -0.97 -18.36
N ARG A 217 18.26 -0.56 -18.61
CA ARG A 217 17.77 0.81 -18.45
C ARG A 217 17.06 1.07 -17.12
N SER A 218 16.94 0.08 -16.25
CA SER A 218 16.32 0.22 -14.92
C SER A 218 16.87 1.43 -14.14
N LYS A 219 18.19 1.64 -14.16
CA LYS A 219 18.83 2.79 -13.48
C LYS A 219 18.43 4.17 -14.02
N ALA A 220 17.98 4.25 -15.27
CA ALA A 220 17.51 5.49 -15.90
C ALA A 220 16.00 5.65 -15.80
N ASN A 221 15.26 4.54 -15.70
CA ASN A 221 13.80 4.51 -15.72
C ASN A 221 13.17 4.52 -14.32
N TYR A 222 13.94 4.29 -13.25
CA TYR A 222 13.43 4.20 -11.87
C TYR A 222 14.32 4.99 -10.91
N SER A 223 13.78 5.35 -9.74
CA SER A 223 14.43 6.28 -8.80
C SER A 223 15.84 5.85 -8.37
N SER A 224 16.77 6.81 -8.43
CA SER A 224 18.11 6.71 -7.85
C SER A 224 18.19 7.20 -6.39
N ASP A 225 17.08 7.69 -5.86
CA ASP A 225 16.96 8.20 -4.49
C ASP A 225 15.95 7.38 -3.69
N HIS A 226 15.95 7.57 -2.37
CA HIS A 226 14.95 6.98 -1.49
C HIS A 226 13.58 7.62 -1.80
N MET A 227 12.54 6.79 -1.84
CA MET A 227 11.16 7.25 -1.94
C MET A 227 10.38 6.80 -0.72
N LEU A 228 9.57 7.71 -0.17
CA LEU A 228 8.49 7.39 0.76
C LEU A 228 7.23 7.22 -0.06
N LEU A 229 6.62 6.04 -0.06
CA LEU A 229 5.33 5.80 -0.69
C LEU A 229 4.26 5.71 0.37
N THR A 230 3.16 6.43 0.20
CA THR A 230 1.93 6.24 0.98
C THR A 230 1.02 5.30 0.21
N GLY A 231 0.58 4.22 0.85
CA GLY A 231 -0.20 3.18 0.22
C GLY A 231 -1.51 2.90 0.95
N PHE A 232 -2.58 2.69 0.19
CA PHE A 232 -3.78 2.01 0.67
C PHE A 232 -3.65 0.51 0.38
N PHE A 233 -3.76 -0.32 1.41
CA PHE A 233 -3.75 -1.76 1.31
C PHE A 233 -5.11 -2.33 1.71
N ARG A 234 -5.70 -3.18 0.88
CA ARG A 234 -6.93 -3.91 1.15
C ARG A 234 -6.71 -5.39 0.94
N GLU A 235 -7.12 -6.21 1.90
CA GLU A 235 -7.20 -7.66 1.79
C GLU A 235 -8.64 -8.09 2.04
N THR A 236 -9.17 -8.89 1.12
CA THR A 236 -10.52 -9.47 1.24
C THR A 236 -10.43 -10.98 1.15
N ILE A 237 -11.26 -11.65 1.92
CA ILE A 237 -11.41 -13.11 1.88
C ILE A 237 -12.87 -13.41 1.62
N LYS A 238 -13.14 -14.18 0.57
CA LYS A 238 -14.45 -14.74 0.25
C LYS A 238 -14.45 -16.24 0.52
N GLN A 239 -15.51 -16.74 1.12
CA GLN A 239 -15.83 -18.17 1.21
C GLN A 239 -17.04 -18.46 0.33
N ASN A 240 -16.87 -19.33 -0.66
CA ASN A 240 -17.94 -19.72 -1.58
C ASN A 240 -18.64 -18.50 -2.23
N GLY A 241 -17.89 -17.45 -2.54
CA GLY A 241 -18.39 -16.21 -3.15
C GLY A 241 -18.83 -15.11 -2.18
N HIS A 242 -18.96 -15.40 -0.87
CA HIS A 242 -19.40 -14.44 0.14
C HIS A 242 -18.22 -13.88 0.93
N TYR A 243 -18.17 -12.56 1.16
CA TYR A 243 -17.13 -11.94 1.97
C TYR A 243 -17.21 -12.43 3.43
N VAL A 244 -16.08 -12.91 3.96
CA VAL A 244 -15.96 -13.37 5.36
C VAL A 244 -14.96 -12.54 6.17
N ASP A 245 -13.96 -11.95 5.52
CA ASP A 245 -12.99 -11.05 6.16
C ASP A 245 -12.60 -9.93 5.21
N VAL A 246 -12.52 -8.71 5.74
CA VAL A 246 -12.05 -7.53 5.03
C VAL A 246 -11.13 -6.76 5.96
N SER A 247 -9.89 -6.57 5.53
CA SER A 247 -8.87 -5.82 6.27
C SER A 247 -8.32 -4.72 5.38
N GLU A 248 -8.36 -3.48 5.85
CA GLU A 248 -7.83 -2.32 5.13
C GLU A 248 -6.84 -1.54 5.98
N ALA A 249 -5.86 -0.93 5.34
CA ALA A 249 -4.88 -0.10 6.02
C ALA A 249 -4.27 0.98 5.13
N VAL A 250 -3.92 2.09 5.76
CA VAL A 250 -2.91 3.00 5.24
C VAL A 250 -1.55 2.51 5.75
N ILE A 251 -0.61 2.38 4.83
CA ILE A 251 0.76 1.99 5.10
C ILE A 251 1.70 2.99 4.48
N GLU A 252 2.94 3.00 4.94
CA GLU A 252 4.02 3.69 4.25
C GLU A 252 5.16 2.73 3.94
N ILE A 253 5.79 2.97 2.79
CA ILE A 253 6.85 2.13 2.24
C ILE A 253 8.06 3.00 1.94
N VAL A 254 9.17 2.75 2.61
CA VAL A 254 10.47 3.30 2.21
C VAL A 254 11.03 2.41 1.13
N LYS A 255 11.00 2.89 -0.11
CA LYS A 255 11.69 2.28 -1.25
C LYS A 255 13.11 2.84 -1.33
N PRO A 256 14.15 2.02 -1.17
CA PRO A 256 15.50 2.46 -1.43
C PRO A 256 15.73 2.71 -2.93
N PRO A 257 16.85 3.36 -3.30
CA PRO A 257 17.25 3.50 -4.70
C PRO A 257 17.29 2.18 -5.45
N TYR A 258 16.82 2.14 -6.70
CA TYR A 258 16.83 0.92 -7.53
C TYR A 258 18.24 0.47 -7.90
N ASN A 259 19.23 1.37 -7.83
CA ASN A 259 20.64 1.05 -8.00
C ASN A 259 21.31 0.47 -6.72
N ARG A 260 20.59 0.37 -5.58
CA ARG A 260 21.07 -0.20 -4.31
C ARG A 260 20.28 -1.43 -3.92
N ILE A 261 20.61 -2.56 -4.56
CA ILE A 261 19.92 -3.84 -4.38
C ILE A 261 20.11 -4.42 -2.97
N SER A 262 21.23 -4.10 -2.30
CA SER A 262 21.50 -4.57 -0.93
C SER A 262 20.67 -3.87 0.16
N GLU A 263 20.06 -2.72 -0.15
CA GLU A 263 19.19 -2.04 0.80
C GLU A 263 17.78 -2.66 0.75
N LEU A 264 17.32 -3.13 1.91
CA LEU A 264 15.98 -3.69 2.06
C LEU A 264 14.96 -2.58 2.26
N GLU A 265 13.83 -2.66 1.56
CA GLU A 265 12.71 -1.76 1.81
C GLU A 265 12.09 -1.99 3.21
N ARG A 266 11.35 -0.99 3.68
CA ARG A 266 10.69 -0.99 4.99
C ARG A 266 9.24 -0.60 4.80
N VAL A 267 8.36 -1.32 5.47
CA VAL A 267 6.93 -1.01 5.50
C VAL A 267 6.56 -0.70 6.93
N ARG A 268 5.79 0.37 7.15
CA ARG A 268 5.14 0.65 8.45
C ARG A 268 3.63 0.72 8.28
N PHE A 269 2.93 0.31 9.32
CA PHE A 269 1.48 0.46 9.42
C PHE A 269 1.16 1.84 9.98
N VAL A 270 0.25 2.57 9.34
CA VAL A 270 -0.19 3.90 9.82
C VAL A 270 -1.49 3.73 10.60
N LYS A 271 -2.53 3.19 9.94
CA LYS A 271 -3.84 2.91 10.55
C LYS A 271 -4.56 1.88 9.69
N GLY A 272 -5.51 1.17 10.27
CA GLY A 272 -6.34 0.22 9.54
C GLY A 272 -7.73 0.06 10.14
N ARG A 273 -8.59 -0.62 9.39
CA ARG A 273 -9.97 -0.96 9.76
C ARG A 273 -10.32 -2.36 9.26
N LYS A 274 -11.22 -3.04 9.95
CA LYS A 274 -11.59 -4.43 9.66
C LYS A 274 -13.10 -4.60 9.73
N GLY A 275 -13.67 -5.23 8.69
CA GLY A 275 -15.02 -5.77 8.67
C GLY A 275 -14.98 -7.30 8.70
N SER A 276 -15.92 -7.93 9.39
CA SER A 276 -16.04 -9.40 9.46
C SER A 276 -17.50 -9.76 9.68
N GLU A 277 -18.02 -10.71 8.91
CA GLU A 277 -19.28 -11.37 9.23
C GLU A 277 -19.00 -12.54 10.18
N THR A 278 -19.59 -12.52 11.37
CA THR A 278 -19.44 -13.58 12.37
C THR A 278 -20.09 -14.87 11.84
N SER A 279 -19.31 -15.77 11.26
CA SER A 279 -19.74 -17.17 11.08
C SER A 279 -18.56 -18.13 11.24
N ALA A 280 -18.67 -19.01 12.25
CA ALA A 280 -18.03 -20.31 12.52
C ALA A 280 -16.52 -20.55 12.23
N MET A 281 -15.77 -19.58 11.70
CA MET A 281 -14.40 -19.69 11.22
C MET A 281 -13.42 -18.83 12.02
N ASP A 282 -13.85 -18.35 13.19
CA ASP A 282 -13.07 -17.60 14.19
C ASP A 282 -11.78 -18.31 14.69
N LEU A 283 -11.39 -19.46 14.14
CA LEU A 283 -10.23 -20.21 14.64
C LEU A 283 -9.47 -21.07 13.61
N VAL A 284 -9.55 -20.75 12.32
CA VAL A 284 -8.61 -21.37 11.39
C VAL A 284 -7.35 -20.52 11.29
N ARG A 285 -6.26 -21.02 11.87
CA ARG A 285 -4.88 -20.53 11.70
C ARG A 285 -4.36 -20.62 10.24
N PHE A 286 -5.25 -20.57 9.26
CA PHE A 286 -4.94 -20.55 7.85
C PHE A 286 -4.62 -19.12 7.46
N ARG A 287 -3.37 -18.73 7.70
CA ARG A 287 -2.85 -17.44 7.27
C ARG A 287 -2.32 -17.60 5.85
N LEU A 288 -3.00 -16.99 4.89
CA LEU A 288 -2.45 -16.82 3.56
C LEU A 288 -1.24 -15.89 3.67
N VAL A 289 -0.15 -16.28 3.02
CA VAL A 289 1.08 -15.48 3.00
C VAL A 289 0.85 -14.34 2.02
N GLY A 290 0.62 -13.13 2.52
CA GLY A 290 0.22 -12.03 1.63
C GLY A 290 0.10 -10.64 2.24
N GLY A 291 0.66 -10.40 3.43
CA GLY A 291 0.54 -9.09 4.07
C GLY A 291 1.24 -7.93 3.32
N PRO A 292 1.02 -6.67 3.75
CA PRO A 292 1.55 -5.46 3.11
C PRO A 292 3.04 -5.51 2.78
N TYR A 293 3.85 -6.08 3.68
CA TYR A 293 5.28 -6.25 3.46
C TYR A 293 5.57 -7.09 2.21
N TYR A 294 4.97 -8.28 2.06
CA TYR A 294 5.23 -9.13 0.88
C TYR A 294 4.75 -8.48 -0.41
N PHE A 295 3.64 -7.74 -0.37
CA PHE A 295 3.13 -7.01 -1.53
C PHE A 295 4.03 -5.84 -1.92
N SER A 296 4.66 -5.15 -0.95
CA SER A 296 5.70 -4.18 -1.26
C SER A 296 6.87 -4.82 -2.00
N GLN A 297 7.23 -6.07 -1.66
CA GLN A 297 8.31 -6.81 -2.32
C GLN A 297 7.99 -7.23 -3.76
N LEU A 298 6.72 -7.21 -4.20
CA LEU A 298 6.33 -7.62 -5.56
C LEU A 298 6.70 -6.61 -6.65
N ASP A 299 7.42 -5.54 -6.32
CA ASP A 299 8.08 -4.69 -7.29
C ASP A 299 9.11 -5.49 -8.11
N ILE A 300 8.69 -5.99 -9.28
CA ILE A 300 9.45 -6.90 -10.14
C ILE A 300 10.77 -6.26 -10.60
N ILE A 301 10.78 -4.95 -10.83
CA ILE A 301 11.99 -4.26 -11.27
C ILE A 301 13.04 -4.20 -10.16
N ARG A 302 12.60 -4.07 -8.91
CA ARG A 302 13.52 -4.03 -7.76
C ARG A 302 13.92 -5.42 -7.28
N ASN A 303 12.94 -6.29 -7.10
CA ASN A 303 13.07 -7.53 -6.33
C ASN A 303 12.81 -8.79 -7.18
N GLY A 304 12.29 -8.66 -8.40
CA GLY A 304 11.90 -9.79 -9.25
C GLY A 304 13.07 -10.73 -9.51
N ASP A 305 12.92 -11.98 -9.08
CA ASP A 305 13.92 -13.01 -9.34
C ASP A 305 13.64 -13.73 -10.66
N PHE A 306 12.39 -13.89 -11.08
CA PHE A 306 12.04 -14.59 -12.32
C PHE A 306 12.09 -13.70 -13.58
N LEU A 307 12.25 -12.38 -13.43
CA LEU A 307 12.33 -11.32 -14.46
C LEU A 307 12.99 -10.08 -13.83
N PRO A 308 13.56 -9.10 -14.58
CA PRO A 308 14.49 -9.14 -15.69
C PRO A 308 15.92 -9.13 -15.12
N LYS A 309 16.42 -10.28 -14.65
CA LYS A 309 17.84 -10.48 -14.33
C LYS A 309 18.42 -11.40 -15.40
N ALA A 310 19.52 -10.98 -16.04
CA ALA A 310 20.04 -11.59 -17.27
C ALA A 310 20.28 -13.12 -17.20
N GLU A 311 20.51 -13.66 -16.01
CA GLU A 311 20.79 -15.07 -15.77
C GLU A 311 19.53 -15.95 -15.87
N LEU A 312 18.39 -15.48 -15.34
CA LEU A 312 17.14 -16.25 -15.28
C LEU A 312 16.22 -16.01 -16.49
N ALA A 313 16.45 -14.94 -17.26
CA ALA A 313 15.74 -14.69 -18.52
C ALA A 313 15.93 -15.84 -19.54
N GLN A 314 16.99 -16.65 -19.41
CA GLN A 314 17.23 -17.79 -20.31
C GLN A 314 16.33 -19.00 -20.01
N GLU A 315 15.71 -19.04 -18.82
CA GLU A 315 14.76 -20.10 -18.44
C GLU A 315 13.37 -19.87 -19.04
N TYR A 316 13.17 -18.77 -19.77
CA TYR A 316 11.89 -18.33 -20.31
C TYR A 316 11.91 -18.15 -21.82
N LYS A 317 10.79 -18.47 -22.45
CA LYS A 317 10.48 -18.08 -23.83
C LYS A 317 9.67 -16.80 -23.82
N TYR A 318 10.12 -15.83 -24.62
CA TYR A 318 9.43 -14.56 -24.81
C TYR A 318 8.77 -14.48 -26.18
N SER A 319 7.58 -13.88 -26.23
CA SER A 319 6.81 -13.67 -27.46
C SER A 319 6.40 -12.20 -27.60
N TYR A 320 6.43 -11.69 -28.83
CA TYR A 320 5.85 -10.39 -29.14
C TYR A 320 4.36 -10.58 -29.41
N ASN A 321 3.51 -10.07 -28.51
CA ASN A 321 2.06 -10.22 -28.56
C ASN A 321 1.35 -9.00 -29.16
N GLY A 322 2.10 -7.97 -29.56
CA GLY A 322 1.59 -6.76 -30.22
C GLY A 322 1.95 -5.47 -29.49
N MET A 323 1.21 -4.41 -29.78
CA MET A 323 1.30 -3.12 -29.09
C MET A 323 -0.03 -2.77 -28.41
N ASP A 324 0.04 -1.89 -27.44
CA ASP A 324 -1.10 -1.31 -26.72
C ASP A 324 -0.78 0.15 -26.36
N GLU A 325 -1.73 0.86 -25.76
CA GLU A 325 -1.52 2.19 -25.18
C GLU A 325 -1.76 2.15 -23.67
N GLU A 326 -0.84 2.72 -22.89
CA GLU A 326 -1.03 2.91 -21.44
C GLU A 326 -0.40 4.26 -21.05
N PHE A 327 -1.11 5.06 -20.25
CA PHE A 327 -0.72 6.45 -19.93
C PHE A 327 -0.50 7.36 -21.15
N GLY A 328 -1.26 7.14 -22.24
CA GLY A 328 -1.10 7.88 -23.50
C GLY A 328 0.20 7.55 -24.24
N LYS A 329 0.89 6.47 -23.87
CA LYS A 329 2.15 6.04 -24.47
C LYS A 329 1.99 4.67 -25.15
N PRO A 330 2.57 4.48 -26.34
CA PRO A 330 2.62 3.15 -26.95
C PRO A 330 3.53 2.22 -26.14
N VAL A 331 3.01 1.03 -25.84
CA VAL A 331 3.70 -0.02 -25.10
C VAL A 331 3.78 -1.31 -25.93
N TYR A 332 4.90 -2.02 -25.83
CA TYR A 332 5.02 -3.40 -26.32
C TYR A 332 4.33 -4.36 -25.37
N ARG A 333 3.57 -5.31 -25.92
CA ARG A 333 3.05 -6.47 -25.19
C ARG A 333 3.99 -7.66 -25.38
N ILE A 334 4.74 -8.02 -24.34
CA ILE A 334 5.72 -9.11 -24.37
C ILE A 334 5.24 -10.25 -23.47
N GLY A 335 4.82 -11.36 -24.09
CA GLY A 335 4.47 -12.58 -23.37
C GLY A 335 5.71 -13.31 -22.86
N PHE A 336 5.59 -14.02 -21.74
CA PHE A 336 6.64 -14.87 -21.20
C PHE A 336 6.06 -16.16 -20.61
N LYS A 337 6.77 -17.27 -20.79
CA LYS A 337 6.45 -18.58 -20.20
C LYS A 337 7.74 -19.39 -19.99
N PRO A 338 7.81 -20.25 -18.96
CA PRO A 338 9.02 -21.02 -18.71
C PRO A 338 9.28 -22.03 -19.84
N GLU A 339 10.55 -22.27 -20.15
CA GLU A 339 11.01 -23.34 -21.04
C GLU A 339 10.72 -24.72 -20.43
N SER A 340 10.90 -24.84 -19.11
CA SER A 340 10.66 -26.03 -18.32
C SER A 340 10.15 -25.67 -16.94
N ASP A 341 9.24 -26.49 -16.40
CA ASP A 341 8.61 -26.26 -15.10
C ASP A 341 8.70 -27.53 -14.23
N LYS A 342 9.90 -28.10 -14.18
CA LYS A 342 10.18 -29.36 -13.49
C LYS A 342 10.53 -29.13 -12.01
N GLU A 343 11.43 -28.19 -11.76
CA GLU A 343 11.99 -27.91 -10.43
C GLU A 343 11.97 -26.39 -10.17
N GLY A 344 11.44 -25.97 -9.03
CA GLY A 344 11.32 -24.56 -8.66
C GLY A 344 9.90 -24.00 -8.79
N ILE A 345 9.81 -22.66 -8.82
CA ILE A 345 8.58 -21.89 -8.91
C ILE A 345 8.67 -20.95 -10.12
N TYR A 346 7.75 -21.14 -11.07
CA TYR A 346 7.71 -20.39 -12.32
C TYR A 346 6.36 -19.73 -12.52
N TYR A 347 6.41 -18.63 -13.26
CA TYR A 347 5.25 -17.81 -13.59
C TYR A 347 5.07 -17.77 -15.10
N GLU A 348 3.88 -17.44 -15.58
CA GLU A 348 3.66 -17.12 -16.99
C GLU A 348 2.75 -15.90 -17.07
N GLY A 349 2.92 -15.08 -18.11
CA GLY A 349 2.23 -13.80 -18.15
C GLY A 349 2.61 -12.93 -19.33
N GLU A 350 2.31 -11.64 -19.19
CA GLU A 350 2.56 -10.60 -20.18
C GLU A 350 3.05 -9.32 -19.51
N MET A 351 4.09 -8.74 -20.10
CA MET A 351 4.68 -7.45 -19.73
C MET A 351 4.22 -6.38 -20.73
N ARG A 352 3.97 -5.18 -20.22
CA ARG A 352 3.80 -3.95 -21.00
C ARG A 352 5.02 -3.07 -20.78
N ILE A 353 5.71 -2.78 -21.87
CA ILE A 353 7.00 -2.09 -21.84
C ILE A 353 6.91 -0.85 -22.72
N ASP A 354 7.21 0.32 -22.16
CA ASP A 354 7.21 1.58 -22.89
C ASP A 354 8.14 1.50 -24.11
N THR A 355 7.64 1.86 -25.29
CA THR A 355 8.40 1.69 -26.54
C THR A 355 9.59 2.64 -26.69
N VAL A 356 9.64 3.71 -25.88
CA VAL A 356 10.68 4.76 -25.97
C VAL A 356 11.74 4.58 -24.88
N SER A 357 11.31 4.60 -23.61
CA SER A 357 12.18 4.47 -22.45
C SER A 357 12.60 3.01 -22.21
N LEU A 358 11.82 2.04 -22.71
CA LEU A 358 11.93 0.62 -22.37
C LEU A 358 11.81 0.39 -20.86
N GLY A 359 10.96 1.17 -20.19
CA GLY A 359 10.55 0.96 -18.80
C GLY A 359 9.37 -0.01 -18.73
N MET A 360 9.30 -0.80 -17.66
CA MET A 360 8.13 -1.62 -17.37
C MET A 360 6.98 -0.71 -16.93
N VAL A 361 5.87 -0.80 -17.64
CA VAL A 361 4.62 -0.07 -17.36
C VAL A 361 3.70 -0.94 -16.51
N SER A 362 3.51 -2.19 -16.92
CA SER A 362 2.77 -3.17 -16.13
C SER A 362 3.22 -4.58 -16.43
N ILE A 363 2.97 -5.49 -15.50
CA ILE A 363 3.18 -6.92 -15.70
C ILE A 363 2.05 -7.68 -15.01
N ASP A 364 1.43 -8.57 -15.79
CA ASP A 364 0.34 -9.43 -15.35
C ASP A 364 0.78 -10.89 -15.50
N PHE A 365 0.84 -11.62 -14.39
CA PHE A 365 1.42 -12.94 -14.36
C PHE A 365 0.77 -13.85 -13.35
N LYS A 366 0.76 -15.15 -13.63
CA LYS A 366 0.23 -16.18 -12.74
C LYS A 366 1.23 -17.28 -12.51
N MET A 367 1.12 -17.95 -11.38
CA MET A 367 1.86 -19.18 -11.13
C MET A 367 1.39 -20.26 -12.12
N THR A 368 2.34 -21.00 -12.68
CA THR A 368 2.07 -22.17 -13.51
C THR A 368 1.44 -23.30 -12.68
N GLU A 369 0.68 -24.20 -13.31
CA GLU A 369 -0.01 -25.27 -12.59
C GLU A 369 0.95 -26.24 -11.83
N PRO A 370 2.08 -26.68 -12.41
CA PRO A 370 3.08 -27.45 -11.66
C PRO A 370 3.67 -26.67 -10.49
N SER A 371 3.96 -25.38 -10.67
CA SER A 371 4.47 -24.53 -9.58
C SER A 371 3.45 -24.34 -8.46
N LEU A 372 2.16 -24.19 -8.76
CA LEU A 372 1.08 -24.12 -7.76
C LEU A 372 1.02 -25.37 -6.86
N LYS A 373 1.29 -26.55 -7.44
CA LYS A 373 1.33 -27.81 -6.66
C LYS A 373 2.50 -27.83 -5.68
N ARG A 374 3.63 -27.19 -6.04
CA ARG A 374 4.85 -27.11 -5.21
C ARG A 374 4.86 -25.92 -4.24
N SER A 375 4.10 -24.86 -4.51
CA SER A 375 4.12 -23.60 -3.74
C SER A 375 3.22 -23.57 -2.50
N ARG A 376 2.58 -24.70 -2.14
CA ARG A 376 1.63 -24.73 -1.01
C ARG A 376 2.20 -24.11 0.27
N SER A 377 3.44 -24.43 0.65
CA SER A 377 4.08 -23.88 1.85
C SER A 377 4.46 -22.39 1.74
N MET A 378 4.56 -21.85 0.52
CA MET A 378 4.85 -20.44 0.28
C MET A 378 3.60 -19.58 0.30
N LEU A 379 2.48 -20.12 -0.16
CA LEU A 379 1.20 -19.41 -0.23
C LEU A 379 0.39 -19.52 1.07
N ILE A 380 0.65 -20.57 1.86
CA ILE A 380 -0.10 -20.90 3.06
C ILE A 380 0.87 -21.08 4.21
N LYS A 381 0.79 -20.21 5.22
CA LYS A 381 1.70 -20.20 6.38
C LYS A 381 1.51 -21.43 7.27
N SER A 382 0.27 -21.86 7.49
CA SER A 382 -0.05 -23.07 8.24
C SER A 382 -1.48 -23.55 7.99
N ASP A 383 -1.73 -24.85 8.01
CA ASP A 383 -3.06 -25.45 8.12
C ASP A 383 -3.23 -26.16 9.47
N ALA A 384 -4.43 -26.08 10.05
CA ALA A 384 -4.73 -26.95 11.19
C ALA A 384 -4.91 -28.39 10.69
N LYS A 385 -4.60 -29.40 11.53
CA LYS A 385 -4.76 -30.84 11.19
C LYS A 385 -6.15 -31.21 10.63
N ARG A 386 -7.17 -30.42 10.99
CA ARG A 386 -8.56 -30.52 10.53
C ARG A 386 -8.71 -30.23 9.04
N PHE A 387 -7.87 -29.39 8.45
CA PHE A 387 -8.05 -28.90 7.08
C PHE A 387 -7.04 -29.53 6.12
N LYS A 388 -7.46 -29.76 4.89
CA LYS A 388 -6.58 -30.08 3.76
C LYS A 388 -6.74 -29.00 2.71
N THR A 389 -5.64 -28.36 2.34
CA THR A 389 -5.63 -27.16 1.50
C THR A 389 -4.94 -27.44 0.17
N LYS A 390 -5.53 -26.95 -0.92
CA LYS A 390 -4.98 -27.07 -2.27
C LYS A 390 -5.14 -25.75 -3.03
N PRO A 391 -4.08 -24.93 -3.13
CA PRO A 391 -4.05 -23.80 -4.05
C PRO A 391 -4.29 -24.28 -5.48
N TYR A 392 -5.04 -23.51 -6.26
CA TYR A 392 -5.28 -23.81 -7.67
C TYR A 392 -5.25 -22.59 -8.58
N TYR A 393 -5.12 -21.39 -8.03
CA TYR A 393 -4.98 -20.15 -8.77
C TYR A 393 -4.16 -19.18 -7.94
N ALA A 394 -3.15 -18.56 -8.55
CA ALA A 394 -2.38 -17.47 -7.97
C ALA A 394 -1.95 -16.53 -9.10
N ARG A 395 -2.46 -15.29 -9.11
CA ARG A 395 -2.18 -14.28 -10.14
C ARG A 395 -1.81 -12.97 -9.49
N TYR A 396 -0.92 -12.24 -10.12
CA TYR A 396 -0.40 -10.97 -9.66
C TYR A 396 -0.40 -9.96 -10.81
N LEU A 397 -0.75 -8.73 -10.52
CA LEU A 397 -0.63 -7.58 -11.40
C LEU A 397 0.23 -6.54 -10.69
N VAL A 398 1.26 -6.05 -11.38
CA VAL A 398 2.11 -4.95 -10.90
C VAL A 398 2.06 -3.85 -11.94
N GLN A 399 1.76 -2.63 -11.52
CA GLN A 399 1.70 -1.45 -12.38
C GLN A 399 2.63 -0.36 -11.87
N TYR A 400 3.17 0.39 -12.81
CA TYR A 400 3.99 1.57 -12.58
C TYR A 400 3.36 2.74 -13.32
N ARG A 401 3.37 3.92 -12.69
CA ARG A 401 2.92 5.17 -13.32
C ARG A 401 4.10 6.08 -13.66
N PRO A 402 4.03 6.87 -14.74
CA PRO A 402 5.07 7.81 -15.07
C PRO A 402 5.04 9.01 -14.12
N TRP A 403 6.22 9.47 -13.69
CA TRP A 403 6.39 10.68 -12.88
C TRP A 403 7.78 11.28 -13.14
N ASN A 404 7.86 12.55 -13.53
CA ASN A 404 9.12 13.28 -13.76
C ASN A 404 10.19 12.52 -14.58
N GLY A 405 9.74 11.82 -15.64
CA GLY A 405 10.62 11.06 -16.53
C GLY A 405 11.02 9.67 -16.04
N ILE A 406 10.63 9.27 -14.83
CA ILE A 406 10.80 7.91 -14.30
C ILE A 406 9.45 7.19 -14.17
N TRP A 407 9.49 5.91 -13.85
CA TRP A 407 8.36 5.06 -13.52
C TRP A 407 8.38 4.77 -12.01
N VAL A 408 7.23 4.95 -11.35
CA VAL A 408 7.05 4.72 -9.92
C VAL A 408 5.99 3.65 -9.71
N LEU A 409 6.21 2.72 -8.79
CA LEU A 409 5.22 1.70 -8.43
C LEU A 409 3.88 2.36 -8.11
N SER A 410 2.80 1.93 -8.77
CA SER A 410 1.47 2.50 -8.59
C SER A 410 0.50 1.50 -7.96
N LYS A 411 0.52 0.25 -8.39
CA LYS A 411 -0.43 -0.76 -7.93
C LYS A 411 0.21 -2.14 -7.90
N VAL A 412 -0.14 -2.92 -6.89
CA VAL A 412 0.11 -4.35 -6.81
C VAL A 412 -1.19 -5.03 -6.43
N LYS A 413 -1.67 -5.97 -7.25
CA LYS A 413 -2.83 -6.80 -6.95
C LYS A 413 -2.40 -8.26 -6.96
N GLY A 414 -2.90 -9.03 -6.01
CA GLY A 414 -2.65 -10.46 -5.90
C GLY A 414 -3.95 -11.18 -5.60
N GLU A 415 -4.18 -12.25 -6.34
CA GLU A 415 -5.37 -13.08 -6.26
C GLU A 415 -4.95 -14.51 -5.97
N LEU A 416 -5.55 -15.13 -4.95
CA LEU A 416 -5.25 -16.49 -4.55
C LEU A 416 -6.54 -17.25 -4.30
N SER A 417 -6.71 -18.39 -4.98
CA SER A 417 -7.85 -19.28 -4.74
C SER A 417 -7.38 -20.64 -4.23
N VAL A 418 -8.00 -21.09 -3.13
CA VAL A 418 -7.65 -22.32 -2.42
C VAL A 418 -8.91 -23.15 -2.20
N ARG A 419 -8.85 -24.43 -2.55
CA ARG A 419 -9.86 -25.40 -2.11
C ARG A 419 -9.48 -25.91 -0.73
N ILE A 420 -10.42 -25.82 0.21
CA ILE A 420 -10.26 -26.33 1.56
C ILE A 420 -11.24 -27.48 1.77
N TYR A 421 -10.72 -28.61 2.23
CA TYR A 421 -11.53 -29.72 2.71
C TYR A 421 -11.45 -29.78 4.23
N ASP A 422 -12.59 -29.63 4.88
CA ASP A 422 -12.75 -29.81 6.31
C ASP A 422 -12.99 -31.30 6.62
N ARG A 423 -12.05 -31.92 7.35
CA ARG A 423 -12.16 -33.33 7.72
C ARG A 423 -13.21 -33.59 8.81
N SER A 424 -13.54 -32.58 9.62
CA SER A 424 -14.53 -32.68 10.69
C SER A 424 -15.94 -32.70 10.10
N GLU A 425 -16.28 -31.68 9.31
CA GLU A 425 -17.62 -31.55 8.71
C GLU A 425 -17.76 -32.36 7.42
N LYS A 426 -16.64 -32.86 6.86
CA LYS A 426 -16.56 -33.50 5.54
C LYS A 426 -17.01 -32.60 4.40
N GLU A 427 -16.90 -31.29 4.59
CA GLU A 427 -17.31 -30.28 3.62
C GLU A 427 -16.13 -29.75 2.80
N LYS A 428 -16.44 -29.30 1.58
CA LYS A 428 -15.49 -28.59 0.72
C LYS A 428 -15.95 -27.15 0.60
N SER A 429 -15.02 -26.23 0.78
CA SER A 429 -15.23 -24.81 0.55
C SER A 429 -14.14 -24.25 -0.36
N VAL A 430 -14.48 -23.20 -1.09
CA VAL A 430 -13.56 -22.41 -1.90
C VAL A 430 -13.29 -21.10 -1.17
N PHE A 431 -12.01 -20.80 -0.98
CA PHE A 431 -11.55 -19.53 -0.43
C PHE A 431 -10.87 -18.75 -1.52
N GLU A 432 -11.25 -17.49 -1.65
CA GLU A 432 -10.67 -16.55 -2.60
C GLU A 432 -10.18 -15.34 -1.83
N THR A 433 -8.91 -15.02 -2.00
CA THR A 433 -8.29 -13.86 -1.38
C THR A 433 -7.80 -12.92 -2.44
N VAL A 434 -8.16 -11.65 -2.27
CA VAL A 434 -7.69 -10.56 -3.10
C VAL A 434 -7.01 -9.56 -2.19
N SER A 435 -5.72 -9.35 -2.41
CA SER A 435 -4.93 -8.34 -1.71
C SER A 435 -4.47 -7.29 -2.72
N GLU A 436 -4.71 -6.03 -2.41
CA GLU A 436 -4.46 -4.88 -3.28
C GLU A 436 -3.66 -3.83 -2.50
N LEU A 437 -2.54 -3.41 -3.07
CA LEU A 437 -1.75 -2.26 -2.66
C LEU A 437 -1.89 -1.19 -3.75
N LEU A 438 -2.40 -0.02 -3.39
CA LEU A 438 -2.46 1.16 -4.24
C LEU A 438 -1.59 2.24 -3.64
N ILE A 439 -0.62 2.76 -4.40
CA ILE A 439 0.19 3.90 -4.01
C ILE A 439 -0.59 5.17 -4.31
N THR A 440 -1.00 5.87 -3.25
CA THR A 440 -1.89 7.02 -3.32
C THR A 440 -1.14 8.34 -3.28
N ASP A 441 0.08 8.33 -2.72
CA ASP A 441 1.00 9.45 -2.72
C ASP A 441 2.45 8.97 -2.59
N PHE A 442 3.42 9.84 -2.89
CA PHE A 442 4.83 9.57 -2.65
C PHE A 442 5.70 10.82 -2.63
N GLU A 443 6.83 10.72 -1.94
CA GLU A 443 7.85 11.77 -1.87
C GLU A 443 9.25 11.20 -2.13
N GLN A 444 10.06 11.94 -2.88
CA GLN A 444 11.47 11.64 -3.09
C GLN A 444 12.32 12.40 -2.07
N THR A 445 13.32 11.76 -1.49
CA THR A 445 14.19 12.39 -0.50
C THR A 445 15.67 12.09 -0.71
N ILE A 446 16.50 13.10 -0.43
CA ILE A 446 17.95 13.02 -0.48
C ILE A 446 18.42 12.50 0.90
N GLY A 447 18.34 11.18 1.10
CA GLY A 447 18.80 10.56 2.34
C GLY A 447 18.00 9.34 2.76
N ARG A 448 18.48 8.62 3.78
CA ARG A 448 17.77 7.47 4.31
C ARG A 448 16.63 7.92 5.21
N ILE A 449 15.41 7.52 4.86
CA ILE A 449 14.27 7.53 5.78
C ILE A 449 14.42 6.33 6.72
N ARG A 450 14.26 6.55 8.02
CA ARG A 450 14.26 5.49 9.02
C ARG A 450 12.97 5.55 9.81
N PHE A 451 12.28 4.42 9.87
CA PHE A 451 11.29 4.21 10.93
C PHE A 451 11.96 3.53 12.11
N PRO A 452 11.42 3.69 13.33
CA PRO A 452 11.84 2.92 14.48
C PRO A 452 11.62 1.43 14.24
N ALA A 453 12.48 0.59 14.81
CA ALA A 453 12.39 -0.85 14.63
C ALA A 453 11.07 -1.46 15.18
N SER A 454 10.41 -0.77 16.11
CA SER A 454 9.08 -1.13 16.64
C SER A 454 7.96 -0.94 15.63
N GLU A 455 8.09 0.00 14.70
CA GLU A 455 7.05 0.36 13.73
C GLU A 455 7.14 -0.42 12.42
N TYR A 456 8.24 -1.17 12.22
CA TYR A 456 8.37 -2.02 11.05
C TYR A 456 7.31 -3.12 11.06
N PHE A 457 6.59 -3.24 9.95
CA PHE A 457 5.79 -4.41 9.66
C PHE A 457 6.73 -5.60 9.52
N ARG A 458 6.68 -6.53 10.49
CA ARG A 458 7.50 -7.73 10.42
C ARG A 458 6.88 -8.69 9.41
N PRO A 459 7.67 -9.47 8.64
CA PRO A 459 7.16 -10.45 7.67
C PRO A 459 6.22 -11.52 8.26
N ALA A 460 6.16 -11.65 9.59
CA ALA A 460 5.29 -12.57 10.30
C ALA A 460 3.91 -11.98 10.66
N TYR A 461 3.69 -10.67 10.52
CA TYR A 461 2.46 -10.01 10.95
C TYR A 461 1.31 -10.25 9.97
N SER A 462 0.13 -10.56 10.50
CA SER A 462 -1.13 -10.55 9.76
C SER A 462 -1.70 -9.15 9.86
N LEU A 463 -2.20 -8.58 8.76
CA LEU A 463 -2.79 -7.24 8.81
C LEU A 463 -3.98 -7.19 9.77
N SER A 464 -4.80 -8.24 9.75
CA SER A 464 -5.92 -8.43 10.67
C SER A 464 -5.55 -8.42 12.17
N ASP A 465 -4.31 -8.78 12.52
CA ASP A 465 -3.82 -8.77 13.91
C ASP A 465 -3.39 -7.35 14.37
N GLN A 466 -3.34 -6.35 13.48
CA GLN A 466 -2.84 -5.00 13.76
C GLN A 466 -3.94 -3.92 13.75
N ILE A 467 -5.17 -4.30 13.43
CA ILE A 467 -6.26 -3.36 13.20
C ILE A 467 -7.03 -3.07 14.50
N GLY A 468 -7.12 -1.78 14.85
CA GLY A 468 -7.94 -1.27 15.95
C GLY A 468 -9.39 -0.95 15.56
N GLU A 469 -10.05 -0.10 16.34
CA GLU A 469 -11.41 0.39 16.06
C GLU A 469 -11.44 1.33 14.85
N PHE A 470 -12.61 1.41 14.19
CA PHE A 470 -12.80 2.29 13.04
C PHE A 470 -12.80 3.76 13.49
N ASP A 471 -11.96 4.56 12.83
CA ASP A 471 -11.77 5.97 13.12
C ASP A 471 -12.17 6.80 11.90
N PRO A 472 -13.42 7.29 11.79
CA PRO A 472 -13.89 7.99 10.60
C PRO A 472 -13.11 9.29 10.33
N ASP A 473 -12.58 9.94 11.36
CA ASP A 473 -11.84 11.19 11.21
C ASP A 473 -10.47 10.94 10.57
N PHE A 474 -9.83 9.81 10.86
CA PHE A 474 -8.62 9.37 10.15
C PHE A 474 -8.86 9.26 8.64
N TRP A 475 -9.91 8.53 8.24
CA TRP A 475 -10.12 8.15 6.83
C TRP A 475 -10.58 9.32 5.93
N LYS A 476 -11.02 10.44 6.53
CA LYS A 476 -11.42 11.64 5.78
C LYS A 476 -10.28 12.26 4.98
N PHE A 477 -9.02 12.01 5.32
CA PHE A 477 -7.87 12.67 4.68
C PHE A 477 -7.08 11.78 3.71
N TYR A 478 -7.39 10.48 3.67
CA TYR A 478 -6.67 9.54 2.81
C TYR A 478 -7.47 9.15 1.58
N ASN A 479 -6.76 9.00 0.47
CA ASN A 479 -7.28 8.36 -0.73
C ASN A 479 -7.29 6.85 -0.51
N VAL A 480 -8.43 6.23 -0.86
CA VAL A 480 -8.66 4.79 -0.72
C VAL A 480 -9.41 4.32 -1.95
N ILE A 481 -9.33 3.03 -2.25
CA ILE A 481 -10.23 2.43 -3.25
C ILE A 481 -11.62 2.41 -2.63
N SER A 482 -12.63 2.95 -3.32
CA SER A 482 -14.01 2.86 -2.81
C SER A 482 -14.40 1.39 -2.59
N PRO A 483 -15.05 1.03 -1.49
CA PRO A 483 -15.67 -0.29 -1.37
C PRO A 483 -16.76 -0.46 -2.43
N ASP A 484 -16.99 -1.69 -2.89
CA ASP A 484 -18.21 -2.04 -3.64
C ASP A 484 -19.39 -2.21 -2.65
N GLU A 485 -20.63 -2.28 -3.14
CA GLU A 485 -21.82 -2.37 -2.28
C GLU A 485 -21.77 -3.58 -1.32
N ALA A 486 -21.29 -4.72 -1.82
CA ALA A 486 -21.17 -5.93 -1.02
C ALA A 486 -20.11 -5.77 0.09
N LEU A 487 -18.99 -5.11 -0.20
CA LEU A 487 -17.92 -4.83 0.76
C LEU A 487 -18.34 -3.77 1.79
N GLU A 488 -19.09 -2.76 1.36
CA GLU A 488 -19.65 -1.75 2.25
C GLU A 488 -20.53 -2.36 3.33
N SER A 489 -21.37 -3.33 2.97
CA SER A 489 -22.26 -3.98 3.94
C SER A 489 -21.46 -4.68 5.05
N VAL A 490 -20.39 -5.39 4.70
CA VAL A 490 -19.49 -6.07 5.66
C VAL A 490 -18.71 -5.08 6.53
N LEU A 491 -18.29 -3.94 5.97
CA LEU A 491 -17.62 -2.89 6.73
C LEU A 491 -18.56 -2.17 7.70
N LYS A 492 -19.84 -1.98 7.33
CA LYS A 492 -20.85 -1.30 8.15
C LYS A 492 -21.37 -2.14 9.31
N GLN A 493 -21.46 -3.47 9.17
CA GLN A 493 -21.98 -4.37 10.22
C GLN A 493 -21.20 -4.33 11.56
N ARG A 494 -19.96 -3.79 11.59
CA ARG A 494 -19.16 -3.65 12.81
C ARG A 494 -19.28 -2.29 13.50
N ASN A 495 -19.84 -1.28 12.82
CA ASN A 495 -20.11 0.02 13.43
C ASN A 495 -21.56 -0.01 13.94
N PRO A 496 -21.82 -0.28 15.23
CA PRO A 496 -23.16 -0.02 15.74
C PRO A 496 -23.46 1.45 15.46
N THR A 497 -24.55 1.70 14.74
CA THR A 497 -25.19 3.02 14.65
C THR A 497 -25.24 3.62 16.06
N GLU A 498 -24.64 4.79 16.23
CA GLU A 498 -24.90 5.66 17.39
C GLU A 498 -26.41 5.91 17.57
#